data_AF-C0RCG0-F1
#
_entry.id   AF-C0RCG0-F1
#
_cell.length_a   1.000
_cell.length_b   1.000
_cell.length_c   1.000
_cell.angle_alpha   90.00
_cell.angle_beta   90.00
_cell.angle_gamma   90.00
#
_symmetry.space_group_name_H-M   'P 1'
#
loop_
_entity.id
_entity.type
_entity.pdbx_description
1 polymer ?
#
loop_
_entity_poly.entity_id
_entity_poly.type
_entity_poly.pdbx_seq_one_letter_code
_entity_poly.pdbx_strand_id
1 'polypeptide(L)'
;MLETKVNENDVYNELVRLGMNKILASDLATRFYHNEITIKDLEIIKLELQGFVRDEVSTVKDEINIVKGEIKSLKTEFDSKLKLHNWMIGIVLASQGAIVGILVSLFFYIVNKL
;
A
#
# COMPACT_ATOMS: atom_id res chain seq x y z
N MET A 1 29.72 40.46 18.57
CA MET A 1 29.64 39.39 19.58
C MET A 1 30.62 38.31 19.16
N LEU A 2 31.67 38.07 19.94
CA LEU A 2 32.55 36.93 19.72
C LEU A 2 31.83 35.71 20.31
N GLU A 3 31.34 34.81 19.48
CA GLU A 3 30.94 33.48 19.96
C GLU A 3 32.19 32.79 20.48
N THR A 4 32.34 32.71 21.80
CA THR A 4 33.36 31.85 22.42
C THR A 4 32.99 30.42 22.09
N LYS A 5 33.61 29.88 21.04
CA LYS A 5 33.43 28.49 20.63
C LYS A 5 33.93 27.61 21.77
N VAL A 6 33.00 26.92 22.44
CA VAL A 6 33.29 25.95 23.50
C VAL A 6 34.24 24.90 22.94
N ASN A 7 35.41 24.74 23.56
CA ASN A 7 36.38 23.71 23.17
C ASN A 7 36.26 22.47 24.07
N GLU A 8 36.87 21.36 23.66
CA GLU A 8 36.82 20.08 24.40
C GLU A 8 37.28 20.20 25.86
N ASN A 9 38.27 21.03 26.13
CA ASN A 9 38.82 21.22 27.47
C ASN A 9 37.86 21.99 28.38
N ASP A 10 37.07 22.92 27.84
CA ASP A 10 36.01 23.63 28.57
C ASP A 10 34.95 22.62 29.06
N VAL A 11 34.54 21.70 28.18
CA VAL A 11 33.58 20.63 28.49
C VAL A 11 34.19 19.66 29.52
N TYR A 12 35.42 19.20 29.32
CA TYR A 12 36.11 18.31 30.24
C TYR A 12 36.20 18.90 31.66
N ASN A 13 36.64 20.15 31.78
CA ASN A 13 36.79 20.82 33.07
C ASN A 13 35.44 20.95 33.79
N GLU A 14 34.37 21.26 33.05
CA GLU A 14 33.03 21.33 33.61
C GLU A 14 32.54 19.96 34.10
N LEU A 15 32.74 18.90 33.32
CA LEU A 15 32.38 17.53 33.71
C LEU A 15 33.13 17.09 34.98
N VAL A 16 34.43 17.39 35.08
CA VAL A 16 35.21 17.12 36.30
C VAL A 16 34.73 17.97 37.47
N ARG A 17 34.38 19.25 37.24
CA ARG A 17 33.82 20.15 38.26
C ARG A 17 32.49 19.64 38.82
N LEU A 18 31.68 18.98 38.00
CA LEU A 18 30.44 18.31 38.39
C LEU A 18 30.66 16.96 39.10
N GLY A 19 31.92 16.57 39.34
CA GLY A 19 32.27 15.36 40.09
C GLY A 19 32.42 14.10 39.24
N MET A 20 32.48 14.22 37.90
CA MET A 20 32.68 13.08 37.02
C MET A 20 34.11 12.54 37.10
N ASN A 21 34.27 11.22 37.02
CA ASN A 21 35.59 10.59 36.97
C ASN A 21 36.40 11.13 35.78
N LYS A 22 37.68 11.46 35.97
CA LYS A 22 38.53 12.07 34.93
C LYS A 22 38.58 11.27 33.62
N ILE A 23 38.60 9.94 33.69
CA ILE A 23 38.61 9.08 32.51
C ILE A 23 37.29 9.21 31.75
N LEU A 24 36.17 9.15 32.48
CA LEU A 24 34.83 9.28 31.90
C LEU A 24 34.57 10.70 31.37
N ALA A 25 35.02 11.73 32.09
CA ALA A 25 34.93 13.12 31.68
C ALA A 25 35.71 13.38 30.40
N SER A 26 36.91 12.79 30.28
CA SER A 26 37.73 12.89 29.06
C SER A 26 37.02 12.25 27.87
N ASP A 27 36.57 10.99 28.03
CA ASP A 27 35.86 10.26 26.95
C ASP A 27 34.57 10.99 26.53
N LEU A 28 33.78 11.48 27.49
CA LEU A 28 32.53 12.18 27.20
C LEU A 28 32.75 13.55 26.55
N ALA A 29 33.75 14.31 26.99
CA ALA A 29 34.11 15.60 26.41
C ALA A 29 34.53 15.45 24.95
N THR A 30 35.38 14.47 24.62
CA THR A 30 35.79 14.17 23.25
C THR A 30 34.57 13.85 22.38
N ARG A 31 33.69 12.95 22.84
CA ARG A 31 32.49 12.54 22.09
C ARG A 31 31.49 13.68 21.91
N PHE A 32 31.32 14.53 22.92
CA PHE A 32 30.42 15.68 22.86
C PHE A 32 30.95 16.75 21.91
N TYR A 33 32.24 17.11 22.02
CA TYR A 33 32.87 18.10 21.15
C TYR A 33 32.85 17.69 19.67
N HIS A 34 33.02 16.39 19.38
CA HIS A 34 32.95 15.85 18.03
C HIS A 34 31.52 15.46 17.58
N ASN A 35 30.49 15.76 18.38
CA ASN A 35 29.09 15.39 18.12
C ASN A 35 28.85 13.89 17.87
N GLU A 36 29.74 13.01 18.33
CA GLU A 36 29.62 11.58 18.11
C GLU A 36 28.38 10.99 18.79
N ILE A 37 27.96 11.58 19.91
CA ILE A 37 26.74 11.18 20.64
C ILE A 37 25.51 11.51 19.79
N THR A 38 25.38 12.77 19.37
CA THR A 38 24.26 13.26 18.55
C THR A 38 24.14 12.48 17.23
N ILE A 39 25.27 12.18 16.59
CA ILE A 39 25.28 11.41 15.34
C ILE A 39 24.77 10.00 15.57
N LYS A 40 25.19 9.32 16.65
CA LYS A 40 24.71 7.97 16.99
C LYS A 40 23.22 7.94 17.28
N ASP A 41 22.70 8.93 18.02
CA ASP A 41 21.26 9.03 18.29
C ASP A 41 20.46 9.21 17.00
N LEU A 42 20.94 10.07 16.08
CA LEU A 42 20.33 10.25 14.76
C LEU A 42 20.38 8.98 13.90
N GLU A 43 21.46 8.20 14.00
CA GLU A 43 21.59 6.93 13.29
C GLU A 43 20.58 5.89 13.81
N ILE A 44 20.40 5.80 15.12
CA ILE A 44 19.39 4.93 15.75
C ILE A 44 17.99 5.34 15.29
N ILE A 45 17.64 6.63 15.38
CA ILE A 45 16.34 7.15 14.94
C ILE A 45 16.11 6.84 13.46
N LYS A 46 17.13 6.99 12.62
CA LYS A 46 17.04 6.66 11.20
C LYS A 46 16.74 5.17 10.98
N LEU A 47 17.43 4.28 11.70
CA LEU A 47 17.19 2.84 11.60
C LEU A 47 15.79 2.45 12.06
N GLU A 48 15.31 3.03 13.17
CA GLU A 48 13.97 2.80 13.69
C GLU A 48 12.90 3.29 12.70
N LEU A 49 13.05 4.50 12.15
CA LEU A 49 12.15 5.03 11.12
C LEU A 49 12.15 4.17 9.85
N GLN A 50 13.32 3.69 9.41
CA GLN A 50 13.41 2.78 8.27
C GLN A 50 12.70 1.45 8.54
N GLY A 51 12.83 0.89 9.76
CA GLY A 51 12.11 -0.31 10.18
C GLY A 51 10.60 -0.10 10.17
N PHE A 52 10.14 0.96 10.85
CA PHE A 52 8.71 1.31 10.91
C PHE A 52 8.10 1.51 9.52
N VAL A 53 8.76 2.30 8.66
CA VAL A 53 8.30 2.52 7.28
C VAL A 53 8.27 1.21 6.48
N ARG A 54 9.27 0.34 6.66
CA ARG A 54 9.30 -0.96 5.97
C ARG A 54 8.13 -1.85 6.38
N ASP A 55 7.82 -1.89 7.67
CA ASP A 55 6.76 -2.72 8.22
C ASP A 55 5.38 -2.21 7.78
N GLU A 56 5.14 -0.90 7.85
CA GLU A 56 3.92 -0.27 7.33
C GLU A 56 3.75 -0.52 5.82
N VAL A 57 4.82 -0.38 5.03
CA VAL A 57 4.78 -0.68 3.58
C VAL A 57 4.49 -2.17 3.33
N SER A 58 5.00 -3.07 4.16
CA SER A 58 4.71 -4.51 4.05
C SER A 58 3.23 -4.79 4.30
N THR A 59 2.67 -4.22 5.38
CA THR A 59 1.24 -4.35 5.71
C THR A 59 0.36 -3.84 4.58
N VAL A 60 0.63 -2.63 4.08
CA VAL A 60 -0.11 -2.05 2.95
C VAL A 60 0.00 -2.93 1.70
N LYS A 61 1.16 -3.51 1.43
CA LYS A 61 1.35 -4.44 0.29
C LYS A 61 0.49 -5.69 0.44
N ASP A 62 0.38 -6.24 1.63
CA ASP A 62 -0.44 -7.42 1.90
C ASP A 62 -1.93 -7.11 1.75
N GLU A 63 -2.40 -5.98 2.28
CA GLU A 63 -3.77 -5.50 2.08
C GLU A 63 -4.10 -5.29 0.59
N ILE A 64 -3.20 -4.68 -0.18
CA ILE A 64 -3.35 -4.52 -1.63
C ILE A 64 -3.48 -5.87 -2.34
N ASN A 65 -2.71 -6.88 -1.91
CA ASN A 65 -2.78 -8.21 -2.50
C ASN A 65 -4.11 -8.91 -2.22
N ILE A 66 -4.65 -8.74 -1.01
CA ILE A 66 -5.97 -9.25 -0.63
C ILE A 66 -7.06 -8.60 -1.51
N VAL A 67 -7.08 -7.26 -1.57
CA VAL A 67 -8.06 -6.50 -2.39
C VAL A 67 -7.97 -6.90 -3.86
N LYS A 68 -6.76 -7.08 -4.40
CA LYS A 68 -6.56 -7.55 -5.78
C LYS A 68 -7.15 -8.95 -6.00
N GLY A 69 -7.05 -9.84 -5.03
CA GLY A 69 -7.66 -11.16 -5.05
C GLY A 69 -9.19 -11.08 -5.09
N GLU A 70 -9.78 -10.28 -4.22
CA GLU A 70 -11.24 -10.05 -4.17
C GLU A 70 -11.78 -9.47 -5.47
N ILE A 71 -11.12 -8.44 -6.02
CA ILE A 71 -11.48 -7.83 -7.32
C ILE A 71 -11.45 -8.88 -8.44
N LYS A 72 -10.43 -9.75 -8.47
CA LYS A 72 -10.33 -10.81 -9.47
C LYS A 72 -11.46 -11.84 -9.35
N SER A 73 -11.84 -12.19 -8.11
CA SER A 73 -12.97 -13.06 -7.84
C SER A 73 -14.28 -12.44 -8.32
N LEU A 74 -14.56 -11.20 -7.93
CA LEU A 74 -15.75 -10.46 -8.35
C LEU A 74 -15.83 -10.32 -9.88
N LYS A 75 -14.72 -10.04 -10.55
CA LYS A 75 -14.66 -9.99 -12.01
C LYS A 75 -15.06 -11.34 -12.64
N THR A 76 -14.54 -12.44 -12.10
CA THR A 76 -14.83 -13.78 -12.63
C THR A 76 -16.30 -14.16 -12.43
N GLU A 77 -16.87 -13.81 -11.28
CA GLU A 77 -18.30 -13.99 -11.00
C GLU A 77 -19.16 -13.16 -11.96
N PHE A 78 -18.82 -11.88 -12.15
CA PHE A 78 -19.53 -10.99 -13.06
C PHE A 78 -19.47 -11.48 -14.52
N ASP A 79 -18.28 -11.88 -15.00
CA ASP A 79 -18.10 -12.43 -16.35
C ASP A 79 -18.95 -13.70 -16.55
N SER A 80 -19.02 -14.56 -15.53
CA SER A 80 -19.84 -15.78 -15.57
C SER A 80 -21.33 -15.47 -15.63
N LYS A 81 -21.80 -14.50 -14.84
CA LYS A 81 -23.19 -14.04 -14.84
C LYS A 81 -23.57 -13.39 -16.18
N LEU A 82 -22.68 -12.57 -16.75
CA LEU A 82 -22.89 -11.95 -18.05
C LEU A 82 -22.98 -13.00 -19.17
N LYS A 83 -22.11 -14.01 -19.16
CA LYS A 83 -22.18 -15.14 -20.12
C LYS A 83 -23.51 -15.88 -20.00
N LEU A 84 -23.96 -16.17 -18.79
CA LEU A 84 -25.26 -16.81 -18.56
C LEU A 84 -26.40 -15.95 -19.10
N HIS A 85 -26.42 -14.65 -18.78
CA HIS A 85 -27.45 -13.74 -19.30
C HIS A 85 -27.44 -13.66 -20.82
N ASN A 86 -26.27 -13.54 -21.45
CA ASN A 86 -26.16 -13.51 -22.91
C ASN A 86 -26.69 -14.81 -23.55
N TRP A 87 -26.40 -15.96 -22.93
CA TRP A 87 -26.94 -17.25 -23.37
C TRP A 87 -28.47 -17.30 -23.25
N MET A 88 -29.02 -16.85 -22.12
CA MET A 88 -30.48 -16.79 -21.90
C MET A 88 -31.18 -15.86 -22.90
N ILE A 89 -30.61 -14.69 -23.18
CA ILE A 89 -31.13 -13.76 -24.20
C ILE A 89 -31.17 -14.44 -25.58
N GLY A 90 -30.14 -15.20 -25.94
CA GLY A 90 -30.12 -15.97 -27.18
C GLY A 90 -31.28 -16.96 -27.30
N ILE A 91 -31.60 -17.69 -26.23
CA ILE A 91 -32.76 -18.61 -26.19
C ILE A 91 -34.07 -17.85 -26.36
N VAL A 92 -34.24 -16.74 -25.63
CA VAL A 92 -35.45 -15.92 -25.73
C VAL A 92 -35.63 -15.47 -27.18
N LEU A 93 -34.61 -14.91 -27.81
CA LEU A 93 -34.69 -14.44 -29.21
C LEU A 93 -34.99 -15.56 -30.20
N ALA A 94 -34.36 -16.74 -30.04
CA ALA A 94 -34.62 -17.90 -30.89
C ALA A 94 -36.09 -18.36 -30.80
N SER A 95 -36.67 -18.39 -29.60
CA SER A 95 -38.07 -18.77 -29.42
C SER A 95 -39.04 -17.77 -30.07
N GLN A 96 -38.77 -16.47 -29.98
CA GLN A 96 -39.61 -15.44 -30.61
C GLN A 96 -39.55 -15.53 -32.14
N GLY A 97 -38.35 -15.71 -32.70
CA GLY A 97 -38.18 -15.86 -34.15
C GLY A 97 -38.95 -17.06 -34.70
N ALA A 98 -38.95 -18.19 -33.99
CA ALA A 98 -39.71 -19.38 -34.35
C ALA A 98 -41.23 -19.12 -34.36
N ILE A 99 -41.76 -18.46 -33.32
CA ILE A 99 -43.19 -18.12 -33.22
C ILE A 99 -43.60 -17.20 -34.38
N VAL A 100 -42.83 -16.14 -34.65
CA VAL A 100 -43.11 -15.21 -35.76
C VAL A 100 -43.07 -15.93 -37.10
N GLY A 101 -42.09 -16.81 -37.33
CA GLY A 101 -42.00 -17.60 -38.55
C GLY A 101 -43.23 -18.46 -38.80
N ILE A 102 -43.71 -19.18 -37.78
CA ILE A 102 -44.92 -20.00 -37.86
C ILE A 102 -46.14 -19.14 -38.18
N LEU A 103 -46.32 -18.00 -37.50
CA LEU A 103 -47.44 -17.09 -37.73
C LEU A 103 -47.46 -16.54 -39.16
N VAL A 104 -46.30 -16.16 -39.70
CA VAL A 104 -46.18 -15.69 -41.10
C VAL A 104 -46.54 -16.81 -42.08
N SER A 105 -46.06 -18.04 -41.86
CA SER A 105 -46.41 -19.18 -42.72
C SER A 105 -47.92 -19.47 -42.71
N LEU A 106 -48.56 -19.43 -41.54
CA LEU A 106 -50.01 -19.60 -41.41
C LEU A 106 -50.79 -18.51 -42.15
N PHE A 107 -50.34 -17.25 -42.05
CA PHE A 107 -50.96 -16.14 -42.76
C PHE A 107 -50.94 -16.34 -44.28
N PHE A 108 -49.77 -16.66 -44.86
CA PHE A 108 -49.65 -16.93 -46.30
C PHE A 108 -50.50 -18.12 -46.75
N TYR A 109 -50.57 -19.19 -45.94
CA TYR A 109 -51.40 -20.35 -46.25
C TYR A 109 -52.88 -19.98 -46.36
N ILE A 110 -53.41 -19.18 -45.43
CA ILE A 110 -54.80 -18.74 -45.44
C ILE A 110 -55.08 -17.84 -46.64
N VAL A 111 -54.22 -16.85 -46.90
CA VAL A 111 -54.39 -15.90 -48.01
C VAL A 111 -54.42 -16.61 -49.37
N ASN A 112 -53.55 -17.60 -49.59
CA ASN A 112 -53.52 -18.34 -50.85
C ASN A 112 -54.69 -19.32 -51.04
N LYS A 113 -55.48 -19.57 -49.99
CA LYS A 113 -56.63 -20.49 -50.02
C LYS A 113 -57.98 -19.77 -50.06
N LEU A 114 -57.99 -18.46 -49.80
CA LEU A 114 -59.12 -17.56 -50.03
C LEU A 114 -59.21 -17.20 -51.51
#